data_AF-A0A177D7I6-F1
#
_entry.id   AF-A0A177D7I6-F1
#
_cell.length_a   1.000
_cell.length_b   1.000
_cell.length_c   1.000
_cell.angle_alpha   90.00
_cell.angle_beta   90.00
_cell.angle_gamma   90.00
#
_symmetry.space_group_name_H-M   'P 1'
#
loop_
_entity.id
_entity.type
_entity.pdbx_description
1 polymer ?
#
loop_
_entity_poly.entity_id
_entity_poly.type
_entity_poly.pdbx_seq_one_letter_code
_entity_poly.pdbx_strand_id
1 'polypeptide(L)'
;LELSNNDPEIEAPPSSVHDHLQGEVHDWMSTVSGNIAAASVVEFSDDETEAGPAMSYVERQADTIKKLSTEFKCCTCYDRFPRASMVTAKCGDRYCIDCMKGLFMRSTKDESLYPPRCCKQKIPLDLIARHMEPNELATFELAIMEYATQKKTYCSNPDCATFIVPDRIEPGTNRAVCPKCSAETCAICNHEFHAGSDCPDDPLLRQTRELAREMGWQTCNACHREVDLRSGCNHITCRCGAEFCYICGVRWKECTCATADLHRIEERAEEIVDRDAPNLLPQERRQRVDRVFAELQDRHECEHSRRFERVFYGAPRRGFRCEMCDARHHKYILRCRYCYVDVCEDCRRNRI
;
A
#
# COMPACT_ATOMS: atom_id res chain seq x y z
N LEU A 1 -12.14 62.80 -35.62
CA LEU A 1 -12.67 61.44 -35.79
C LEU A 1 -11.77 60.54 -34.94
N GLU A 2 -11.69 60.80 -33.65
CA GLU A 2 -12.63 60.37 -32.60
C GLU A 2 -12.80 58.85 -32.52
N LEU A 3 -12.59 58.39 -31.29
CA LEU A 3 -12.50 57.03 -30.79
C LEU A 3 -13.82 56.28 -30.93
N SER A 4 -13.75 54.96 -31.10
CA SER A 4 -14.79 54.04 -30.66
C SER A 4 -14.15 52.70 -30.27
N ASN A 5 -13.94 52.52 -28.97
CA ASN A 5 -13.74 51.22 -28.34
C ASN A 5 -15.11 50.55 -28.19
N ASN A 6 -15.21 49.27 -28.57
CA ASN A 6 -16.00 48.21 -27.92
C ASN A 6 -15.95 46.96 -28.82
N ASP A 7 -15.25 45.90 -28.40
CA ASP A 7 -15.93 44.66 -27.98
C ASP A 7 -14.95 43.65 -27.34
N PRO A 8 -15.45 42.80 -26.41
CA PRO A 8 -14.69 41.85 -25.60
C PRO A 8 -14.58 40.47 -26.28
N GLU A 9 -14.00 39.50 -25.55
CA GLU A 9 -13.99 38.05 -25.85
C GLU A 9 -12.93 37.56 -26.86
N ILE A 10 -11.71 37.35 -26.36
CA ILE A 10 -10.89 36.22 -26.84
C ILE A 10 -11.15 35.08 -25.85
N GLU A 11 -12.15 34.26 -26.15
CA GLU A 11 -12.29 32.94 -25.54
C GLU A 11 -11.09 32.08 -25.98
N ALA A 12 -10.19 31.79 -25.04
CA ALA A 12 -9.26 30.69 -25.18
C ALA A 12 -10.06 29.37 -25.11
N PRO A 13 -9.75 28.36 -25.95
CA PRO A 13 -10.48 27.10 -25.94
C PRO A 13 -10.33 26.38 -24.59
N PRO A 14 -11.35 25.64 -24.12
CA PRO A 14 -11.31 24.99 -22.82
C PRO A 14 -10.20 23.95 -22.78
N SER A 15 -9.31 24.08 -21.79
CA SER A 15 -8.27 23.11 -21.45
C SER A 15 -8.91 21.76 -21.16
N SER A 16 -8.61 20.78 -22.02
CA SER A 16 -9.14 19.42 -21.89
C SER A 16 -8.49 18.67 -20.73
N VAL A 17 -9.26 17.77 -20.12
CA VAL A 17 -8.94 16.94 -18.94
C VAL A 17 -7.73 16.00 -19.14
N HIS A 18 -7.12 16.02 -20.33
CA HIS A 18 -5.93 15.24 -20.68
C HIS A 18 -4.61 15.81 -20.11
N ASP A 19 -4.55 17.10 -19.79
CA ASP A 19 -3.31 17.75 -19.33
C ASP A 19 -2.94 17.42 -17.87
N HIS A 20 -3.90 16.98 -17.05
CA HIS A 20 -3.61 16.56 -15.66
C HIS A 20 -3.05 15.14 -15.54
N LEU A 21 -3.33 14.26 -16.51
CA LEU A 21 -2.81 12.89 -16.52
C LEU A 21 -1.37 12.81 -17.03
N GLN A 22 -0.89 13.79 -17.80
CA GLN A 22 0.50 13.82 -18.25
C GLN A 22 1.45 14.44 -17.22
N GLY A 23 0.97 15.29 -16.32
CA GLY A 23 1.78 15.93 -15.27
C GLY A 23 2.31 14.95 -14.21
N GLU A 24 1.47 14.04 -13.73
CA GLU A 24 1.88 13.03 -12.72
C GLU A 24 2.69 11.87 -13.33
N VAL A 25 2.56 11.65 -14.64
CA VAL A 25 3.28 10.60 -15.39
C VAL A 25 4.61 11.14 -15.98
N HIS A 26 4.82 12.45 -16.06
CA HIS A 26 6.08 13.02 -16.56
C HIS A 26 7.09 13.31 -15.44
N ASP A 27 6.63 13.55 -14.20
CA ASP A 27 7.49 13.79 -13.03
C ASP A 27 8.30 12.52 -12.64
N TRP A 28 7.76 11.31 -12.92
CA TRP A 28 8.51 10.06 -12.72
C TRP A 28 9.45 9.71 -13.89
N MET A 29 9.13 10.11 -15.12
CA MET A 29 9.95 9.81 -16.32
C MET A 29 11.13 10.77 -16.50
N SER A 30 11.06 12.02 -16.00
CA SER A 30 12.17 12.97 -16.11
C SER A 30 13.30 12.78 -15.09
N THR A 31 13.18 11.81 -14.17
CA THR A 31 14.29 11.40 -13.29
C THR A 31 15.13 10.26 -13.90
N VAL A 32 14.90 9.93 -15.19
CA VAL A 32 15.61 8.87 -15.93
C VAL A 32 16.93 9.35 -16.57
N SER A 33 17.40 10.57 -16.29
CA SER A 33 18.73 11.01 -16.70
C SER A 33 19.30 12.06 -15.75
N GLY A 34 19.88 11.62 -14.63
CA GLY A 34 20.65 12.52 -13.78
C GLY A 34 20.89 12.02 -12.36
N ASN A 35 21.94 11.20 -12.20
CA ASN A 35 22.68 10.96 -10.96
C ASN A 35 22.00 10.22 -9.78
N ILE A 36 22.86 9.50 -9.05
CA ILE A 36 22.71 8.83 -7.74
C ILE A 36 22.38 7.32 -7.83
N ALA A 37 23.26 6.37 -7.51
CA ALA A 37 24.71 6.35 -7.29
C ALA A 37 25.18 4.90 -7.43
N ALA A 38 26.41 4.72 -7.92
CA ALA A 38 27.20 3.50 -7.85
C ALA A 38 27.64 3.15 -6.40
N ALA A 39 26.78 3.32 -5.40
CA ALA A 39 27.14 3.22 -3.98
C ALA A 39 26.94 1.80 -3.39
N SER A 40 27.42 0.75 -4.07
CA SER A 40 27.41 -0.61 -3.48
C SER A 40 28.75 -1.35 -3.49
N VAL A 41 29.83 -0.77 -4.02
CA VAL A 41 31.17 -1.40 -3.87
C VAL A 41 32.29 -0.42 -3.50
N VAL A 42 32.13 0.89 -3.69
CA VAL A 42 33.09 1.90 -3.21
C VAL A 42 32.34 3.21 -2.95
N GLU A 43 32.03 3.51 -1.69
CA GLU A 43 31.84 4.89 -1.26
C GLU A 43 33.24 5.51 -1.19
N PHE A 44 33.66 6.20 -2.25
CA PHE A 44 34.60 7.30 -2.06
C PHE A 44 33.77 8.45 -1.48
N SER A 45 33.90 8.65 -0.17
CA SER A 45 33.52 9.89 0.46
C SER A 45 34.45 10.96 -0.09
N ASP A 46 33.93 11.90 -0.88
CA ASP A 46 34.68 13.08 -1.34
C ASP A 46 34.86 14.13 -0.23
N ASP A 47 34.55 13.79 1.03
CA ASP A 47 34.71 14.66 2.20
C ASP A 47 35.88 14.21 3.12
N GLU A 48 36.99 13.75 2.53
CA GLU A 48 38.25 13.59 3.25
C GLU A 48 39.21 14.72 2.85
N THR A 49 39.09 15.87 3.53
CA THR A 49 40.04 16.99 3.43
C THR A 49 41.36 16.73 4.18
N GLU A 50 41.53 15.54 4.76
CA GLU A 50 42.75 15.12 5.44
C GLU A 50 43.37 13.91 4.75
N ALA A 51 44.64 14.03 4.36
CA ALA A 51 45.41 12.92 3.82
C ALA A 51 45.59 11.85 4.91
N GLY A 52 44.80 10.77 4.83
CA GLY A 52 44.97 9.60 5.68
C GLY A 52 46.37 8.97 5.56
N PRO A 53 46.79 8.14 6.54
CA PRO A 53 48.12 7.54 6.54
C PRO A 53 48.39 6.72 5.27
N ALA A 54 49.64 6.75 4.81
CA ALA A 54 50.07 6.04 3.60
C ALA A 54 49.93 4.51 3.78
N MET A 55 48.82 3.95 3.31
CA MET A 55 48.59 2.50 3.29
C MET A 55 49.23 1.86 2.05
N SER A 56 49.85 0.70 2.24
CA SER A 56 50.35 -0.13 1.16
C SER A 56 49.21 -0.68 0.28
N TYR A 57 49.54 -1.13 -0.93
CA TYR A 57 48.58 -1.81 -1.81
C TYR A 57 47.96 -3.05 -1.16
N VAL A 58 48.77 -3.82 -0.41
CA VAL A 58 48.35 -5.05 0.27
C VAL A 58 47.37 -4.75 1.40
N GLU A 59 47.61 -3.71 2.20
CA GLU A 59 46.70 -3.29 3.27
C GLU A 59 45.35 -2.81 2.72
N ARG A 60 45.37 -2.04 1.62
CA ARG A 60 44.14 -1.63 0.91
C ARG A 60 43.34 -2.81 0.36
N GLN A 61 44.01 -3.81 -0.22
CA GLN A 61 43.35 -5.04 -0.65
C GLN A 61 42.76 -5.82 0.54
N ALA A 62 43.50 -5.98 1.63
CA ALA A 62 43.03 -6.69 2.81
C ALA A 62 41.79 -6.02 3.43
N ASP A 63 41.78 -4.68 3.53
CA ASP A 63 40.63 -3.94 4.05
C ASP A 63 39.42 -3.99 3.11
N THR A 64 39.64 -3.98 1.79
CA THR A 64 38.57 -4.13 0.80
C THR A 64 37.96 -5.53 0.89
N ILE A 65 38.79 -6.58 0.98
CA ILE A 65 38.34 -7.97 1.16
C ILE A 65 37.56 -8.11 2.47
N LYS A 66 38.05 -7.51 3.56
CA LYS A 66 37.38 -7.51 4.87
C LYS A 66 36.02 -6.79 4.83
N LYS A 67 35.93 -5.65 4.15
CA LYS A 67 34.67 -4.92 3.95
C LYS A 67 33.68 -5.73 3.10
N LEU A 68 34.16 -6.42 2.06
CA LEU A 68 33.35 -7.28 1.19
C LEU A 68 32.90 -8.58 1.88
N SER A 69 33.72 -9.11 2.79
CA SER A 69 33.41 -10.30 3.60
C SER A 69 32.53 -9.99 4.81
N THR A 70 32.18 -8.72 5.05
CA THR A 70 31.31 -8.35 6.16
C THR A 70 29.88 -8.76 5.81
N GLU A 71 29.31 -9.62 6.65
CA GLU A 71 27.95 -10.12 6.50
C GLU A 71 26.96 -9.36 7.38
N PHE A 72 25.77 -9.11 6.84
CA PHE A 72 24.66 -8.48 7.54
C PHE A 72 23.46 -9.44 7.60
N LYS A 73 22.68 -9.30 8.67
CA LYS A 73 21.46 -10.08 8.86
C LYS A 73 20.29 -9.44 8.13
N CYS A 74 19.56 -10.22 7.32
CA CYS A 74 18.33 -9.80 6.67
C CYS A 74 17.18 -9.66 7.69
N CYS A 75 16.40 -8.59 7.61
CA CYS A 75 15.28 -8.33 8.53
C CYS A 75 14.07 -9.26 8.27
N THR A 76 13.99 -9.92 7.11
CA THR A 76 12.85 -10.77 6.70
C THR A 76 13.14 -12.24 6.93
N CYS A 77 14.16 -12.82 6.27
CA CYS A 77 14.49 -14.25 6.44
C CYS A 77 15.40 -14.53 7.64
N TYR A 78 16.02 -13.50 8.23
CA TYR A 78 16.97 -13.62 9.36
C TYR A 78 18.29 -14.32 9.05
N ASP A 79 18.55 -14.68 7.80
CA ASP A 79 19.83 -15.22 7.35
C ASP A 79 20.88 -14.10 7.17
N ARG A 80 22.15 -14.50 7.08
CA ARG A 80 23.30 -13.60 6.90
C ARG A 80 23.76 -13.63 5.45
N PHE A 81 24.02 -12.45 4.89
CA PHE A 81 24.52 -12.31 3.53
C PHE A 81 25.64 -11.28 3.46
N PRO A 82 26.57 -11.41 2.50
CA PRO A 82 27.58 -10.39 2.23
C PRO A 82 26.95 -9.03 1.89
N ARG A 83 27.65 -7.93 2.17
CA ARG A 83 27.19 -6.57 1.87
C ARG A 83 26.68 -6.40 0.43
N ALA A 84 27.36 -7.01 -0.54
CA ALA A 84 27.00 -6.93 -1.96
C ALA A 84 25.62 -7.53 -2.30
N SER A 85 25.10 -8.43 -1.45
CA SER A 85 23.79 -9.08 -1.63
C SER A 85 22.70 -8.48 -0.74
N MET A 86 22.94 -7.30 -0.19
CA MET A 86 22.06 -6.62 0.76
C MET A 86 21.64 -5.25 0.25
N VAL A 87 20.37 -4.91 0.46
CA VAL A 87 19.78 -3.60 0.18
C VAL A 87 19.34 -2.98 1.49
N THR A 88 19.68 -1.71 1.71
CA THR A 88 19.31 -0.98 2.93
C THR A 88 18.19 0.00 2.61
N ALA A 89 17.06 -0.12 3.31
CA ALA A 89 15.95 0.82 3.20
C ALA A 89 16.30 2.14 3.91
N LYS A 90 15.57 3.22 3.59
CA LYS A 90 15.78 4.55 4.18
C LYS A 90 15.67 4.58 5.72
N CYS A 91 14.89 3.66 6.30
CA CYS A 91 14.74 3.50 7.74
C CYS A 91 15.93 2.79 8.42
N GLY A 92 16.90 2.28 7.65
CA GLY A 92 18.08 1.55 8.13
C GLY A 92 17.93 0.03 8.19
N ASP A 93 16.73 -0.51 7.96
CA ASP A 93 16.51 -1.96 7.87
C ASP A 93 17.19 -2.53 6.62
N ARG A 94 17.78 -3.73 6.75
CA ARG A 94 18.54 -4.38 5.70
C ARG A 94 17.83 -5.64 5.20
N TYR A 95 17.67 -5.74 3.90
CA TYR A 95 17.06 -6.87 3.20
C TYR A 95 18.12 -7.58 2.36
N CYS A 96 18.08 -8.90 2.28
CA CYS A 96 18.75 -9.55 1.15
C CYS A 96 17.99 -9.25 -0.14
N ILE A 97 18.69 -9.28 -1.27
CA ILE A 97 18.10 -9.00 -2.60
C ILE A 97 16.83 -9.81 -2.84
N ASP A 98 16.84 -11.11 -2.54
CA ASP A 98 15.68 -11.99 -2.79
C ASP A 98 14.46 -11.61 -1.96
N CYS A 99 14.64 -11.28 -0.68
CA CYS A 99 13.55 -10.81 0.18
C CYS A 99 13.00 -9.45 -0.28
N MET A 100 13.88 -8.59 -0.78
CA MET A 100 13.51 -7.27 -1.30
C MET A 100 12.71 -7.40 -2.60
N LYS A 101 13.18 -8.21 -3.56
CA LYS A 101 12.45 -8.56 -4.79
C LYS A 101 11.11 -9.21 -4.46
N GLY A 102 11.10 -10.16 -3.53
CA GLY A 102 9.88 -10.83 -3.06
C GLY A 102 8.86 -9.86 -2.46
N LEU A 103 9.27 -8.78 -1.80
CA LEU A 103 8.36 -7.75 -1.32
C LEU A 103 7.67 -7.01 -2.49
N PHE A 104 8.45 -6.59 -3.49
CA PHE A 104 7.92 -5.94 -4.70
C PHE A 104 6.96 -6.87 -5.46
N MET A 105 7.34 -8.12 -5.70
CA MET A 105 6.49 -9.08 -6.41
C MET A 105 5.26 -9.52 -5.60
N ARG A 106 5.30 -9.48 -4.27
CA ARG A 106 4.09 -9.65 -3.45
C ARG A 106 3.15 -8.45 -3.58
N SER A 107 3.70 -7.24 -3.68
CA SER A 107 2.90 -6.02 -3.81
C SER A 107 2.17 -5.90 -5.15
N THR A 108 2.59 -6.62 -6.20
CA THR A 108 1.83 -6.70 -7.48
C THR A 108 0.61 -7.62 -7.39
N LYS A 109 0.57 -8.51 -6.39
CA LYS A 109 -0.53 -9.44 -6.15
C LYS A 109 -1.45 -8.97 -5.02
N ASP A 110 -0.89 -8.22 -4.08
CA ASP A 110 -1.59 -7.70 -2.93
C ASP A 110 -1.42 -6.18 -2.84
N GLU A 111 -2.42 -5.47 -3.32
CA GLU A 111 -2.50 -4.01 -3.34
C GLU A 111 -2.34 -3.37 -1.95
N SER A 112 -2.61 -4.11 -0.86
CA SER A 112 -2.40 -3.58 0.50
C SER A 112 -0.91 -3.49 0.90
N LEU A 113 -0.03 -4.18 0.19
CA LEU A 113 1.43 -4.03 0.28
C LEU A 113 1.95 -2.96 -0.69
N TYR A 114 1.09 -2.39 -1.53
CA TYR A 114 1.45 -1.32 -2.45
C TYR A 114 1.19 0.07 -1.81
N PRO A 115 2.05 1.07 -2.09
CA PRO A 115 3.43 0.90 -2.56
C PRO A 115 4.28 0.12 -1.55
N PRO A 116 5.32 -0.62 -1.98
CA PRO A 116 6.26 -1.28 -1.06
C PRO A 116 6.79 -0.31 0.01
N ARG A 117 6.61 -0.66 1.28
CA ARG A 117 7.01 0.15 2.42
C ARG A 117 7.87 -0.64 3.40
N CYS A 118 8.73 0.06 4.12
CA CYS A 118 9.39 -0.42 5.32
C CYS A 118 9.28 0.66 6.40
N CYS A 119 8.68 0.31 7.55
CA CYS A 119 8.52 1.24 8.68
C CYS A 119 7.87 2.57 8.23
N LYS A 120 6.75 2.47 7.50
CA LYS A 120 6.01 3.59 6.85
C LYS A 120 6.72 4.35 5.72
N GLN A 121 7.98 4.06 5.44
CA GLN A 121 8.71 4.73 4.38
C GLN A 121 8.58 3.94 3.08
N LYS A 122 8.15 4.61 1.99
CA LYS A 122 8.12 4.01 0.65
C LYS A 122 9.52 3.59 0.24
N ILE A 123 9.64 2.40 -0.31
CA ILE A 123 10.91 1.88 -0.81
C ILE A 123 10.95 2.14 -2.33
N PRO A 124 11.86 2.99 -2.82
CA PRO A 124 11.94 3.30 -4.25
C PRO A 124 12.37 2.07 -5.05
N LEU A 125 11.78 1.91 -6.24
CA LEU A 125 12.06 0.80 -7.17
C LEU A 125 13.54 0.74 -7.57
N ASP A 126 14.19 1.90 -7.70
CA ASP A 126 15.60 2.01 -8.11
C ASP A 126 16.57 1.21 -7.23
N LEU A 127 16.24 1.01 -5.96
CA LEU A 127 17.06 0.22 -5.04
C LEU A 127 17.14 -1.25 -5.42
N ILE A 128 16.18 -1.77 -6.19
CA ILE A 128 16.09 -3.18 -6.54
C ILE A 128 15.96 -3.43 -8.05
N ALA A 129 15.64 -2.42 -8.86
CA ALA A 129 15.40 -2.54 -10.30
C ALA A 129 16.55 -3.27 -11.03
N ARG A 130 17.81 -2.94 -10.71
CA ARG A 130 19.01 -3.58 -11.29
C ARG A 130 19.17 -5.07 -10.98
N HIS A 131 18.43 -5.58 -9.98
CA HIS A 131 18.44 -6.98 -9.57
C HIS A 131 17.19 -7.74 -10.03
N MET A 132 16.23 -7.04 -10.64
CA MET A 132 15.03 -7.65 -11.21
C MET A 132 15.29 -8.09 -12.64
N GLU A 133 14.68 -9.21 -13.01
CA GLU A 133 14.62 -9.62 -14.40
C GLU A 133 13.68 -8.68 -15.18
N PRO A 134 13.87 -8.52 -16.50
CA PRO A 134 13.02 -7.65 -17.32
C PRO A 134 11.52 -7.95 -17.17
N ASN A 135 11.15 -9.23 -17.06
CA ASN A 135 9.77 -9.65 -16.87
C ASN A 135 9.22 -9.27 -15.48
N GLU A 136 10.03 -9.34 -14.43
CA GLU A 136 9.64 -8.93 -13.08
C GLU A 136 9.40 -7.42 -13.02
N LEU A 137 10.31 -6.65 -13.64
CA LEU A 137 10.20 -5.20 -13.73
C LEU A 137 8.94 -4.78 -14.49
N ALA A 138 8.71 -5.34 -15.69
CA ALA A 138 7.50 -5.08 -16.48
C ALA A 138 6.22 -5.47 -15.74
N THR A 139 6.24 -6.56 -14.96
CA THR A 139 5.10 -6.95 -14.12
C THR A 139 4.83 -5.93 -13.02
N PHE A 140 5.88 -5.40 -12.39
CA PHE A 140 5.74 -4.37 -11.36
C PHE A 140 5.27 -3.03 -11.95
N GLU A 141 5.81 -2.60 -13.09
CA GLU A 141 5.37 -1.40 -13.81
C GLU A 141 3.90 -1.49 -14.24
N LEU A 142 3.46 -2.67 -14.72
CA LEU A 142 2.05 -2.91 -15.02
C LEU A 142 1.17 -2.77 -13.79
N ALA A 143 1.63 -3.27 -12.63
CA ALA A 143 0.92 -3.11 -11.36
C ALA A 143 0.85 -1.65 -10.90
N ILE A 144 1.91 -0.85 -11.12
CA ILE A 144 1.89 0.60 -10.86
C ILE A 144 0.75 1.25 -11.65
N MET A 145 0.68 0.99 -12.96
CA MET A 145 -0.38 1.52 -13.83
C MET A 145 -1.76 1.02 -13.40
N GLU A 146 -1.89 -0.27 -13.07
CA GLU A 146 -3.14 -0.86 -12.60
C GLU A 146 -3.65 -0.19 -11.32
N TYR A 147 -2.76 0.08 -10.36
CA TYR A 147 -3.15 0.69 -9.08
C TYR A 147 -3.36 2.20 -9.18
N ALA A 148 -2.72 2.89 -10.12
CA ALA A 148 -2.99 4.29 -10.44
C ALA A 148 -4.31 4.47 -11.22
N THR A 149 -4.75 3.45 -11.95
CA THR A 149 -5.97 3.53 -12.75
C THR A 149 -7.22 3.45 -11.86
N GLN A 150 -8.04 4.50 -11.87
CA GLN A 150 -9.28 4.56 -11.10
C GLN A 150 -10.32 3.54 -11.59
N LYS A 151 -10.62 3.54 -12.90
CA LYS A 151 -11.55 2.60 -13.52
C LYS A 151 -10.78 1.53 -14.27
N LYS A 152 -10.49 0.43 -13.57
CA LYS A 152 -9.69 -0.67 -14.10
C LYS A 152 -10.51 -1.51 -15.09
N THR A 153 -9.91 -1.81 -16.23
CA THR A 153 -10.48 -2.72 -17.22
C THR A 153 -9.66 -3.99 -17.24
N TYR A 154 -10.32 -5.13 -17.02
CA TYR A 154 -9.71 -6.44 -17.08
C TYR A 154 -10.30 -7.19 -18.27
N CYS A 155 -9.48 -8.02 -18.91
CA CYS A 155 -9.92 -8.88 -20.00
C CYS A 155 -11.13 -9.74 -19.58
N SER A 156 -12.18 -9.72 -20.40
CA SER A 156 -13.44 -10.45 -20.20
C SER A 156 -13.27 -11.97 -20.19
N ASN A 157 -12.22 -12.49 -20.85
CA ASN A 157 -11.85 -13.91 -20.76
C ASN A 157 -11.38 -14.26 -19.33
N PRO A 158 -12.12 -15.11 -18.58
CA PRO A 158 -11.82 -15.44 -17.18
C PRO A 158 -10.49 -16.18 -17.00
N ASP A 159 -10.02 -16.94 -17.99
CA ASP A 159 -8.71 -17.62 -17.94
C ASP A 159 -7.54 -16.63 -18.13
N CYS A 160 -7.83 -15.46 -18.71
CA CYS A 160 -6.84 -14.43 -18.98
C CYS A 160 -6.80 -13.38 -17.88
N ALA A 161 -7.95 -12.77 -17.56
CA ALA A 161 -8.17 -11.74 -16.53
C ALA A 161 -7.08 -10.64 -16.45
N THR A 162 -6.40 -10.37 -17.56
CA THR A 162 -5.24 -9.48 -17.59
C THR A 162 -5.72 -8.03 -17.59
N PHE A 163 -5.09 -7.18 -16.77
CA PHE A 163 -5.35 -5.75 -16.77
C PHE A 163 -5.00 -5.14 -18.14
N ILE A 164 -5.94 -4.38 -18.71
CA ILE A 164 -5.78 -3.68 -19.98
C ILE A 164 -5.50 -2.22 -19.67
N VAL A 165 -4.33 -1.75 -20.09
CA VAL A 165 -3.91 -0.36 -19.89
C VAL A 165 -4.85 0.61 -20.64
N PRO A 166 -5.10 1.82 -20.11
CA PRO A 166 -5.99 2.80 -20.73
C PRO A 166 -5.70 3.10 -22.20
N ASP A 167 -4.43 3.12 -22.60
CA ASP A 167 -4.00 3.38 -23.99
C ASP A 167 -4.48 2.33 -25.00
N ARG A 168 -4.93 1.17 -24.53
CA ARG A 168 -5.51 0.10 -25.34
C ARG A 168 -7.04 0.09 -25.34
N ILE A 169 -7.64 1.15 -24.82
CA ILE A 169 -9.08 1.37 -24.83
C ILE A 169 -9.38 2.44 -25.87
N GLU A 170 -10.14 2.06 -26.89
CA GLU A 170 -10.55 2.97 -27.95
C GLU A 170 -11.47 4.08 -27.41
N PRO A 171 -11.10 5.36 -27.59
CA PRO A 171 -11.96 6.48 -27.21
C PRO A 171 -13.29 6.43 -27.99
N GLY A 172 -14.40 6.65 -27.28
CA GLY A 172 -15.74 6.69 -27.87
C GLY A 172 -16.45 5.33 -27.89
N THR A 173 -15.79 4.27 -28.38
CA THR A 173 -16.40 2.91 -28.40
C THR A 173 -16.24 2.18 -27.07
N ASN A 174 -15.29 2.57 -26.22
CA ASN A 174 -14.91 1.85 -25.00
C ASN A 174 -14.49 0.39 -25.26
N ARG A 175 -14.03 0.11 -26.49
CA ARG A 175 -13.51 -1.20 -26.88
C ARG A 175 -12.08 -1.34 -26.39
N ALA A 176 -11.84 -2.34 -25.55
CA ALA A 176 -10.52 -2.68 -25.03
C ALA A 176 -10.03 -3.98 -25.66
N VAL A 177 -8.81 -3.99 -26.21
CA VAL A 177 -8.23 -5.21 -26.81
C VAL A 177 -7.16 -5.79 -25.89
N CYS A 178 -7.38 -7.03 -25.46
CA CYS A 178 -6.45 -7.72 -24.57
C CYS A 178 -5.13 -8.05 -25.28
N PRO A 179 -3.96 -7.63 -24.76
CA PRO A 179 -2.69 -7.90 -25.42
C PRO A 179 -2.21 -9.35 -25.33
N LYS A 180 -2.80 -10.15 -24.45
CA LYS A 180 -2.38 -11.53 -24.19
C LYS A 180 -3.19 -12.54 -24.99
N CYS A 181 -4.52 -12.38 -25.05
CA CYS A 181 -5.42 -13.33 -25.74
C CYS A 181 -6.20 -12.69 -26.89
N SER A 182 -6.02 -11.40 -27.17
CA SER A 182 -6.74 -10.65 -28.21
C SER A 182 -8.26 -10.58 -28.04
N ALA A 183 -8.80 -10.99 -26.89
CA ALA A 183 -10.22 -10.84 -26.58
C ALA A 183 -10.60 -9.35 -26.51
N GLU A 184 -11.80 -9.04 -26.99
CA GLU A 184 -12.37 -7.70 -26.96
C GLU A 184 -13.27 -7.55 -25.73
N THR A 185 -13.03 -6.50 -24.96
CA THR A 185 -13.72 -6.25 -23.70
C THR A 185 -14.33 -4.86 -23.69
N CYS A 186 -15.55 -4.73 -23.19
CA CYS A 186 -16.17 -3.44 -22.94
C CYS A 186 -15.57 -2.81 -21.68
N ALA A 187 -14.92 -1.65 -21.80
CA ALA A 187 -14.31 -0.94 -20.66
C ALA A 187 -15.33 -0.36 -19.66
N ILE A 188 -16.63 -0.43 -19.97
CA ILE A 188 -17.69 0.02 -19.06
C ILE A 188 -18.14 -1.08 -18.11
N CYS A 189 -18.48 -2.26 -18.65
CA CYS A 189 -19.03 -3.38 -17.87
C CYS A 189 -18.05 -4.54 -17.65
N ASN A 190 -16.85 -4.50 -18.24
CA ASN A 190 -15.84 -5.57 -18.20
C ASN A 190 -16.30 -6.93 -18.76
N HIS A 191 -17.41 -6.97 -19.51
CA HIS A 191 -17.84 -8.14 -20.28
C HIS A 191 -17.30 -8.09 -21.73
N GLU A 192 -17.61 -9.12 -22.52
CA GLU A 192 -17.30 -9.14 -23.95
C GLU A 192 -17.81 -7.85 -24.63
N PHE A 193 -17.00 -7.33 -25.55
CA PHE A 193 -17.33 -6.09 -26.23
C PHE A 193 -18.65 -6.22 -27.03
N HIS A 194 -19.52 -5.22 -26.87
CA HIS A 194 -20.79 -5.13 -27.55
C HIS A 194 -20.90 -3.78 -28.28
N ALA A 195 -21.09 -3.82 -29.60
CA ALA A 195 -21.16 -2.62 -30.42
C ALA A 195 -22.61 -2.10 -30.53
N GLY A 196 -22.81 -0.81 -30.25
CA GLY A 196 -24.09 -0.12 -30.54
C GLY A 196 -25.26 -0.46 -29.61
N SER A 197 -25.03 -1.20 -28.53
CA SER A 197 -26.01 -1.44 -27.47
C SER A 197 -25.48 -0.93 -26.12
N ASP A 198 -26.39 -0.52 -25.24
CA ASP A 198 -26.05 -0.21 -23.85
C ASP A 198 -25.49 -1.46 -23.14
N CYS A 199 -24.71 -1.24 -22.09
CA CYS A 199 -24.23 -2.33 -21.26
C CYS A 199 -25.42 -3.07 -20.64
N PRO A 200 -25.38 -4.41 -20.59
CA PRO A 200 -26.40 -5.18 -19.90
C PRO A 200 -26.45 -4.75 -18.43
N ASP A 201 -27.65 -4.73 -17.86
CA ASP A 201 -27.79 -4.59 -16.41
C ASP A 201 -27.07 -5.77 -15.73
N ASP A 202 -26.39 -5.47 -14.62
CA ASP A 202 -25.71 -6.45 -13.79
C ASP A 202 -26.48 -6.61 -12.46
N PRO A 203 -27.39 -7.60 -12.37
CA PRO A 203 -28.16 -7.83 -11.15
C PRO A 203 -27.27 -8.16 -9.95
N LEU A 204 -26.11 -8.79 -10.17
CA LEU A 204 -25.20 -9.17 -9.09
C LEU A 204 -24.51 -7.93 -8.52
N LEU A 205 -24.08 -7.00 -9.37
CA LEU A 205 -23.56 -5.71 -8.93
C LEU A 205 -24.61 -4.91 -8.17
N ARG A 206 -25.87 -4.90 -8.63
CA ARG A 206 -26.98 -4.23 -7.92
C ARG A 206 -27.22 -4.84 -6.54
N GLN A 207 -27.31 -6.17 -6.45
CA GLN A 207 -27.48 -6.88 -5.18
C GLN A 207 -26.30 -6.62 -4.22
N THR A 208 -25.06 -6.58 -4.74
CA THR A 208 -23.87 -6.28 -3.93
C THR A 208 -23.94 -4.87 -3.33
N ARG A 209 -24.38 -3.89 -4.12
CA ARG A 209 -24.58 -2.50 -3.64
C ARG A 209 -25.74 -2.37 -2.66
N GLU A 210 -26.81 -3.13 -2.85
CA GLU A 210 -27.93 -3.18 -1.91
C GLU A 210 -27.49 -3.76 -0.57
N LEU A 211 -26.79 -4.90 -0.59
CA LEU A 211 -26.20 -5.51 0.61
C LEU A 211 -25.23 -4.55 1.31
N ALA A 212 -24.37 -3.85 0.55
CA ALA A 212 -23.45 -2.86 1.11
C ALA A 212 -24.21 -1.76 1.89
N ARG A 213 -25.33 -1.26 1.34
CA ARG A 213 -26.20 -0.29 2.03
C ARG A 213 -26.86 -0.88 3.27
N GLU A 214 -27.37 -2.10 3.19
CA GLU A 214 -28.00 -2.80 4.32
C GLU A 214 -27.04 -3.04 5.47
N MET A 215 -25.78 -3.39 5.15
CA MET A 215 -24.72 -3.63 6.13
C MET A 215 -24.02 -2.35 6.59
N GLY A 216 -24.38 -1.19 6.03
CA GLY A 216 -23.76 0.10 6.36
C GLY A 216 -22.30 0.22 5.92
N TRP A 217 -21.90 -0.51 4.86
CA TRP A 217 -20.60 -0.35 4.22
C TRP A 217 -20.53 1.00 3.51
N GLN A 218 -19.34 1.59 3.49
CA GLN A 218 -19.12 2.89 2.89
C GLN A 218 -18.36 2.79 1.57
N THR A 219 -18.78 3.60 0.60
CA THR A 219 -18.12 3.69 -0.70
C THR A 219 -16.99 4.72 -0.66
N CYS A 220 -15.79 4.36 -1.12
CA CYS A 220 -14.69 5.30 -1.25
C CYS A 220 -15.00 6.39 -2.28
N ASN A 221 -14.81 7.66 -1.92
CA ASN A 221 -15.05 8.81 -2.80
C ASN A 221 -14.13 8.91 -4.03
N ALA A 222 -12.99 8.22 -4.03
CA ALA A 222 -11.99 8.32 -5.10
C ALA A 222 -12.03 7.12 -6.06
N CYS A 223 -12.23 5.90 -5.56
CA CYS A 223 -12.19 4.69 -6.39
C CYS A 223 -13.50 3.88 -6.38
N HIS A 224 -14.53 4.35 -5.67
CA HIS A 224 -15.86 3.75 -5.60
C HIS A 224 -15.92 2.29 -5.13
N ARG A 225 -14.88 1.83 -4.42
CA ARG A 225 -14.91 0.53 -3.76
C ARG A 225 -15.68 0.61 -2.47
N GLU A 226 -16.47 -0.43 -2.20
CA GLU A 226 -17.11 -0.63 -0.91
C GLU A 226 -16.07 -1.02 0.15
N VAL A 227 -16.16 -0.38 1.30
CA VAL A 227 -15.29 -0.58 2.45
C VAL A 227 -16.15 -0.96 3.64
N ASP A 228 -15.79 -2.07 4.27
CA ASP A 228 -16.31 -2.50 5.57
C ASP A 228 -15.33 -2.06 6.67
N LEU A 229 -15.84 -1.48 7.75
CA LEU A 229 -15.06 -1.09 8.91
C LEU A 229 -15.45 -1.94 10.12
N ARG A 230 -14.62 -2.94 10.42
CA ARG A 230 -14.82 -3.85 11.56
C ARG A 230 -14.64 -3.18 12.92
N SER A 231 -13.65 -2.31 13.06
CA SER A 231 -13.35 -1.63 14.32
C SER A 231 -12.47 -0.41 14.09
N GLY A 232 -12.43 0.50 15.08
CA GLY A 232 -11.61 1.71 15.03
C GLY A 232 -12.42 2.99 14.82
N CYS A 233 -11.70 4.08 14.52
CA CYS A 233 -12.30 5.39 14.28
C CYS A 233 -12.92 5.50 12.88
N ASN A 234 -13.68 6.56 12.63
CA ASN A 234 -14.31 6.82 11.34
C ASN A 234 -13.32 7.34 10.28
N HIS A 235 -12.02 7.45 10.59
CA HIS A 235 -10.97 7.76 9.61
C HIS A 235 -10.61 6.50 8.84
N ILE A 236 -10.92 6.48 7.55
CA ILE A 236 -10.58 5.38 6.66
C ILE A 236 -9.49 5.83 5.70
N THR A 237 -8.44 5.04 5.56
CA THR A 237 -7.54 5.10 4.41
C THR A 237 -7.91 3.95 3.46
N CYS A 238 -8.44 4.28 2.28
CA CYS A 238 -8.73 3.28 1.26
C CYS A 238 -7.45 2.64 0.72
N ARG A 239 -7.56 1.46 0.10
CA ARG A 239 -6.44 0.82 -0.62
C ARG A 239 -5.89 1.68 -1.77
N CYS A 240 -6.70 2.57 -2.35
CA CYS A 240 -6.22 3.54 -3.34
C CYS A 240 -5.46 4.73 -2.73
N GLY A 241 -5.35 4.80 -1.39
CA GLY A 241 -4.67 5.88 -0.67
C GLY A 241 -5.56 7.06 -0.26
N ALA A 242 -6.81 7.14 -0.76
CA ALA A 242 -7.73 8.20 -0.37
C ALA A 242 -8.16 8.07 1.10
N GLU A 243 -8.14 9.19 1.82
CA GLU A 243 -8.60 9.27 3.21
C GLU A 243 -9.99 9.90 3.29
N PHE A 244 -10.94 9.23 3.94
CA PHE A 244 -12.34 9.67 3.99
C PHE A 244 -13.03 9.27 5.30
N CYS A 245 -14.16 9.91 5.60
CA CYS A 245 -14.99 9.60 6.75
C CYS A 245 -15.91 8.39 6.46
N TYR A 246 -15.88 7.35 7.29
CA TYR A 246 -16.72 6.17 7.13
C TYR A 246 -18.22 6.48 7.16
N ILE A 247 -18.64 7.49 7.93
CA ILE A 247 -20.07 7.83 8.08
C ILE A 247 -20.65 8.43 6.80
N CYS A 248 -19.93 9.36 6.17
CA CYS A 248 -20.49 10.17 5.08
C CYS A 248 -19.75 10.04 3.73
N GLY A 249 -18.62 9.33 3.69
CA GLY A 249 -17.82 9.16 2.47
C GLY A 249 -17.01 10.40 2.04
N VAL A 250 -17.21 11.55 2.68
CA VAL A 250 -16.48 12.80 2.37
C VAL A 250 -15.00 12.68 2.78
N ARG A 251 -14.12 13.43 2.10
CA ARG A 251 -12.69 13.50 2.44
C ARG A 251 -12.49 13.80 3.91
N TRP A 252 -11.47 13.15 4.50
CA TRP A 252 -11.23 13.23 5.93
C TRP A 252 -11.01 14.69 6.37
N LYS A 253 -11.64 15.09 7.49
CA LYS A 253 -11.67 16.46 8.05
C LYS A 253 -12.42 17.51 7.21
N GLU A 254 -13.10 17.14 6.14
CA GLU A 254 -14.02 18.03 5.39
C GLU A 254 -15.50 17.85 5.84
N CYS A 255 -15.75 17.17 6.96
CA CYS A 255 -17.08 16.96 7.53
C CYS A 255 -17.11 17.16 9.05
N THR A 256 -18.29 17.38 9.62
CA THR A 256 -18.51 17.52 11.07
C THR A 256 -18.99 16.22 11.75
N CYS A 257 -18.81 15.07 11.09
CA CYS A 257 -19.15 13.77 11.65
C CYS A 257 -18.30 13.45 12.89
N ALA A 258 -18.82 12.62 13.79
CA ALA A 258 -18.05 12.15 14.93
C ALA A 258 -16.80 11.40 14.46
N THR A 259 -15.65 11.63 15.12
CA THR A 259 -14.38 10.98 14.77
C THR A 259 -14.40 9.48 15.06
N ALA A 260 -15.21 9.03 16.01
CA ALA A 260 -15.37 7.63 16.33
C ALA A 260 -16.82 7.27 16.65
N ASP A 261 -17.13 5.99 16.46
CA ASP A 261 -18.38 5.36 16.86
C ASP A 261 -18.16 4.61 18.17
N LEU A 262 -18.84 5.04 19.23
CA LEU A 262 -18.66 4.46 20.56
C LEU A 262 -19.06 2.99 20.59
N HIS A 263 -20.06 2.57 19.80
CA HIS A 263 -20.48 1.17 19.78
C HIS A 263 -19.39 0.27 19.20
N ARG A 264 -18.72 0.72 18.12
CA ARG A 264 -17.57 0.00 17.54
C ARG A 264 -16.37 -0.04 18.48
N ILE A 265 -16.16 1.02 19.27
CA ILE A 265 -15.11 1.01 20.31
C ILE A 265 -15.44 0.01 21.42
N GLU A 266 -16.70 -0.07 21.84
CA GLU A 266 -17.17 -1.03 22.85
C GLU A 266 -17.04 -2.47 22.36
N GLU A 267 -17.53 -2.79 21.17
CA GLU A 267 -17.37 -4.11 20.55
C GLU A 267 -15.89 -4.51 20.47
N ARG A 268 -15.02 -3.58 20.05
CA ARG A 268 -13.58 -3.83 20.02
C ARG A 268 -13.00 -4.07 21.42
N ALA A 269 -13.46 -3.35 22.44
CA ALA A 269 -13.02 -3.56 23.81
C ALA A 269 -13.42 -4.95 24.30
N GLU A 270 -14.62 -5.42 23.97
CA GLU A 270 -15.08 -6.78 24.25
C GLU A 270 -14.20 -7.84 23.56
N GLU A 271 -13.92 -7.68 22.25
CA GLU A 271 -13.04 -8.58 21.51
C GLU A 271 -11.66 -8.72 22.16
N ILE A 272 -11.06 -7.60 22.58
CA ILE A 272 -9.73 -7.57 23.22
C ILE A 272 -9.78 -8.32 24.56
N VAL A 273 -10.81 -8.07 25.37
CA VAL A 273 -10.96 -8.72 26.69
C VAL A 273 -11.17 -10.22 26.54
N ASP A 274 -12.05 -10.64 25.63
CA ASP A 274 -12.36 -12.05 25.39
C ASP A 274 -11.16 -12.81 24.81
N ARG A 275 -10.35 -12.13 23.99
CA ARG A 275 -9.07 -12.66 23.48
C ARG A 275 -8.02 -12.82 24.58
N ASP A 276 -7.83 -11.80 25.42
CA ASP A 276 -6.69 -11.72 26.34
C ASP A 276 -6.90 -12.42 27.68
N ALA A 277 -8.16 -12.54 28.10
CA ALA A 277 -8.53 -13.23 29.32
C ALA A 277 -9.84 -14.00 29.12
N PRO A 278 -9.79 -15.11 28.36
CA PRO A 278 -10.94 -15.96 28.21
C PRO A 278 -11.35 -16.52 29.58
N ASN A 279 -12.65 -16.56 29.86
CA ASN A 279 -13.26 -17.11 31.09
C ASN A 279 -13.21 -16.23 32.35
N LEU A 280 -13.24 -14.89 32.22
CA LEU A 280 -13.48 -14.00 33.36
C LEU A 280 -14.92 -14.13 33.90
N LEU A 281 -15.10 -13.89 35.20
CA LEU A 281 -16.43 -13.75 35.77
C LEU A 281 -17.15 -12.53 35.16
N PRO A 282 -18.50 -12.53 35.03
CA PRO A 282 -19.22 -11.46 34.35
C PRO A 282 -18.92 -10.04 34.86
N GLN A 283 -18.75 -9.88 36.18
CA GLN A 283 -18.43 -8.58 36.79
C GLN A 283 -17.01 -8.12 36.48
N GLU A 284 -16.03 -9.05 36.54
CA GLU A 284 -14.63 -8.77 36.21
C GLU A 284 -14.45 -8.47 34.71
N ARG A 285 -15.17 -9.22 33.85
CA ARG A 285 -15.23 -8.97 32.41
C ARG A 285 -15.69 -7.54 32.17
N ARG A 286 -16.83 -7.14 32.74
CA ARG A 286 -17.39 -5.79 32.56
C ARG A 286 -16.41 -4.70 32.98
N GLN A 287 -15.84 -4.80 34.18
CA GLN A 287 -14.84 -3.83 34.66
C GLN A 287 -13.61 -3.71 33.74
N ARG A 288 -13.21 -4.83 33.12
CA ARG A 288 -12.09 -4.84 32.18
C ARG A 288 -12.47 -4.26 30.82
N VAL A 289 -13.68 -4.56 30.32
CA VAL A 289 -14.22 -3.96 29.10
C VAL A 289 -14.33 -2.44 29.27
N ASP A 290 -14.89 -1.96 30.37
CA ASP A 290 -15.02 -0.52 30.66
C ASP A 290 -13.66 0.20 30.65
N ARG A 291 -12.62 -0.46 31.19
CA ARG A 291 -11.24 0.07 31.18
C ARG A 291 -10.66 0.13 29.77
N VAL A 292 -10.75 -0.97 29.02
CA VAL A 292 -10.23 -1.04 27.64
C VAL A 292 -10.98 -0.06 26.74
N PHE A 293 -12.30 0.05 26.90
CA PHE A 293 -13.15 1.01 26.22
C PHE A 293 -12.66 2.45 26.45
N ALA A 294 -12.45 2.85 27.71
CA ALA A 294 -11.95 4.19 28.03
C ALA A 294 -10.57 4.46 27.42
N GLU A 295 -9.67 3.47 27.42
CA GLU A 295 -8.35 3.59 26.79
C GLU A 295 -8.45 3.73 25.26
N LEU A 296 -9.31 2.94 24.61
CA LEU A 296 -9.53 3.01 23.16
C LEU A 296 -10.23 4.32 22.77
N GLN A 297 -11.16 4.81 23.57
CA GLN A 297 -11.83 6.08 23.35
C GLN A 297 -10.85 7.26 23.35
N ASP A 298 -9.82 7.23 24.20
CA ASP A 298 -8.75 8.24 24.19
C ASP A 298 -7.77 8.06 23.01
N ARG A 299 -7.60 6.83 22.50
CA ARG A 299 -6.49 6.44 21.60
C ARG A 299 -6.95 5.89 20.24
N HIS A 300 -8.18 6.18 19.83
CA HIS A 300 -8.81 5.60 18.63
C HIS A 300 -8.14 6.00 17.31
N GLU A 301 -7.40 7.12 17.29
CA GLU A 301 -6.58 7.57 16.15
C GLU A 301 -5.13 7.01 16.22
N CYS A 302 -4.99 5.72 16.51
CA CYS A 302 -3.67 5.12 16.66
C CYS A 302 -2.97 4.96 15.31
N GLU A 303 -1.94 5.79 15.07
CA GLU A 303 -1.09 5.66 13.88
C GLU A 303 -0.14 4.45 13.93
N HIS A 304 -0.05 3.72 15.05
CA HIS A 304 0.89 2.60 15.22
C HIS A 304 2.38 2.96 15.06
N SER A 305 2.73 4.25 15.18
CA SER A 305 4.12 4.74 15.25
C SER A 305 4.82 4.40 16.58
N ARG A 306 4.04 3.97 17.58
CA ARG A 306 4.50 3.64 18.93
C ARG A 306 4.94 2.16 18.99
N ARG A 307 5.89 1.85 19.88
CA ARG A 307 6.54 0.54 19.95
C ARG A 307 5.51 -0.57 20.24
N PHE A 308 5.58 -1.63 19.43
CA PHE A 308 4.86 -2.89 19.66
C PHE A 308 5.57 -3.71 20.73
N GLU A 309 4.79 -4.44 21.53
CA GLU A 309 5.33 -5.46 22.43
C GLU A 309 5.22 -6.86 21.85
N ARG A 310 6.16 -7.73 22.21
CA ARG A 310 6.12 -9.14 21.81
C ARG A 310 5.33 -9.93 22.82
N VAL A 311 4.23 -10.51 22.38
CA VAL A 311 3.39 -11.40 23.17
C VAL A 311 3.77 -12.85 22.86
N PHE A 312 4.19 -13.59 23.89
CA PHE A 312 4.59 -15.00 23.79
C PHE A 312 3.60 -15.95 24.48
N TYR A 313 2.79 -15.42 25.40
CA TYR A 313 1.83 -16.17 26.22
C TYR A 313 0.40 -15.96 25.71
N GLY A 314 -0.53 -16.79 26.18
CA GLY A 314 -1.94 -16.69 25.78
C GLY A 314 -2.23 -17.11 24.33
N ALA A 315 -1.26 -17.72 23.63
CA ALA A 315 -1.50 -18.26 22.31
C ALA A 315 -2.60 -19.32 22.38
N PRO A 316 -3.68 -19.21 21.59
CA PRO A 316 -4.60 -20.31 21.39
C PRO A 316 -3.83 -21.57 20.95
N ARG A 317 -4.37 -22.78 21.16
CA ARG A 317 -3.81 -24.04 20.59
C ARG A 317 -3.45 -23.92 19.10
N ARG A 318 -4.16 -23.01 18.45
CA ARG A 318 -4.21 -22.68 17.04
C ARG A 318 -3.21 -21.57 16.62
N GLY A 319 -2.36 -21.07 17.53
CA GLY A 319 -1.43 -19.95 17.32
C GLY A 319 -2.09 -18.57 17.42
N PHE A 320 -1.28 -17.52 17.47
CA PHE A 320 -1.73 -16.14 17.34
C PHE A 320 -2.17 -15.87 15.90
N ARG A 321 -3.27 -15.14 15.71
CA ARG A 321 -3.74 -14.71 14.37
C ARG A 321 -3.36 -13.26 14.16
N CYS A 322 -2.68 -12.97 13.06
CA CYS A 322 -2.43 -11.59 12.63
C CYS A 322 -3.75 -10.95 12.16
N GLU A 323 -4.13 -9.81 12.71
CA GLU A 323 -5.37 -9.10 12.36
C GLU A 323 -5.30 -8.42 10.97
N MET A 324 -4.11 -8.33 10.37
CA MET A 324 -3.88 -7.69 9.07
C MET A 324 -3.79 -8.66 7.89
N CYS A 325 -3.34 -9.90 8.12
CA CYS A 325 -3.16 -10.88 7.05
C CYS A 325 -3.74 -12.25 7.37
N ASP A 326 -4.38 -12.42 8.53
CA ASP A 326 -4.97 -13.66 9.01
C ASP A 326 -4.01 -14.85 9.21
N ALA A 327 -2.73 -14.67 8.86
CA ALA A 327 -1.70 -15.67 9.05
C ALA A 327 -1.52 -16.00 10.54
N ARG A 328 -1.18 -17.26 10.79
CA ARG A 328 -1.01 -17.79 12.14
C ARG A 328 0.46 -17.90 12.50
N HIS A 329 0.77 -17.42 13.71
CA HIS A 329 2.12 -17.40 14.25
C HIS A 329 2.12 -18.11 15.60
N HIS A 330 3.08 -19.03 15.79
CA HIS A 330 3.14 -19.88 16.98
C HIS A 330 4.22 -19.47 17.99
N LYS A 331 5.16 -18.59 17.59
CA LYS A 331 6.26 -18.15 18.46
C LYS A 331 5.87 -16.91 19.26
N TYR A 332 5.41 -15.88 18.57
CA TYR A 332 4.97 -14.63 19.16
C TYR A 332 4.11 -13.85 18.16
N ILE A 333 3.40 -12.85 18.67
CA ILE A 333 2.73 -11.82 17.87
C ILE A 333 3.14 -10.43 18.40
N LEU A 334 3.03 -9.41 17.57
CA LEU A 334 3.32 -8.03 17.96
C LEU A 334 2.02 -7.33 18.30
N ARG A 335 1.89 -6.86 19.53
CA ARG A 335 0.72 -6.13 20.00
C ARG A 335 1.00 -4.64 20.09
N CYS A 336 0.11 -3.83 19.52
CA CYS A 336 0.17 -2.39 19.74
C CYS A 336 -0.24 -2.04 21.16
N ARG A 337 0.55 -1.23 21.86
CA ARG A 337 0.28 -0.80 23.25
C ARG A 337 -0.87 0.22 23.38
N TYR A 338 -1.42 0.68 22.27
CA TYR A 338 -2.43 1.75 22.24
C TYR A 338 -3.79 1.24 21.81
N CYS A 339 -3.85 0.54 20.68
CA CYS A 339 -5.09 -0.01 20.13
C CYS A 339 -5.22 -1.54 20.27
N TYR A 340 -4.24 -2.20 20.90
CA TYR A 340 -4.24 -3.65 21.15
C TYR A 340 -4.33 -4.53 19.89
N VAL A 341 -4.05 -3.98 18.70
CA VAL A 341 -4.00 -4.76 17.46
C VAL A 341 -2.83 -5.73 17.47
N ASP A 342 -3.11 -6.98 17.12
CA ASP A 342 -2.13 -8.06 17.01
C ASP A 342 -1.71 -8.25 15.55
N VAL A 343 -0.43 -8.02 15.25
CA VAL A 343 0.12 -8.07 13.90
C VAL A 343 1.41 -8.88 13.85
N CYS A 344 1.69 -9.50 12.70
CA CYS A 344 2.96 -10.16 12.46
C CYS A 344 4.07 -9.15 12.11
N GLU A 345 5.34 -9.58 12.18
CA GLU A 345 6.50 -8.75 11.80
C GLU A 345 6.36 -8.16 10.39
N ASP A 346 5.97 -8.99 9.41
CA ASP A 346 5.76 -8.56 8.03
C ASP A 346 4.69 -7.47 7.89
N CYS A 347 3.56 -7.61 8.59
CA CYS A 347 2.50 -6.60 8.55
C CYS A 347 2.91 -5.33 9.27
N ARG A 348 3.59 -5.43 10.42
CA ARG A 348 4.15 -4.27 11.14
C ARG A 348 5.14 -3.48 10.31
N ARG A 349 5.89 -4.15 9.42
CA ARG A 349 6.94 -3.49 8.63
C ARG A 349 6.40 -2.91 7.32
N ASN A 350 5.51 -3.64 6.66
CA ASN A 350 5.12 -3.36 5.28
C ASN A 350 3.71 -2.76 5.13
N ARG A 351 2.82 -2.92 6.13
CA ARG A 351 1.44 -2.40 6.09
C ARG A 351 1.19 -1.24 7.03
N ILE A 352 1.86 -1.27 8.18
CA ILE A 352 1.79 -0.33 9.29
C ILE A 352 3.12 0.42 9.40
#